data_AF-A0A505H3H0-F1
#
_entry.id   AF-A0A505H3H0-F1
#
_cell.length_a   1.000
_cell.length_b   1.000
_cell.length_c   1.000
_cell.angle_alpha   90.00
_cell.angle_beta   90.00
_cell.angle_gamma   90.00
#
_symmetry.space_group_name_H-M   'P 1'
#
loop_
_entity.id
_entity.type
_entity.pdbx_description
1 polymer ?
#
loop_
_entity_poly.entity_id
_entity_poly.type
_entity_poly.pdbx_seq_one_letter_code
_entity_poly.pdbx_strand_id
1 'polypeptide(L)' 'NLPSGCAFHPRCRWAGVNGDRSRTEVPELREAGVPGHLVACHLPAGDRERIYRDEVAQVGVAR' A
#
# COMPACT_ATOMS: atom_id res chain seq x y z
N ASN A 1 -13.96 16.36 -2.33
CA ASN A 1 -12.73 16.64 -1.54
C ASN A 1 -11.96 15.36 -1.34
N LEU A 2 -10.72 15.31 -1.83
CA LEU A 2 -9.79 14.18 -1.66
C LEU A 2 -8.88 14.47 -0.45
N PRO A 3 -8.51 13.47 0.37
CA PRO A 3 -7.49 13.66 1.39
C PRO A 3 -6.14 14.05 0.79
N SER A 4 -5.31 14.74 1.57
CA SER A 4 -3.92 15.02 1.21
C SER A 4 -3.11 13.72 1.14
N GLY A 5 -2.06 13.72 0.33
CA GLY A 5 -1.18 12.56 0.18
C GLY A 5 -1.85 11.37 -0.52
N CYS A 6 -1.71 10.17 0.05
CA CYS A 6 -2.30 8.96 -0.52
C CYS A 6 -3.82 8.98 -0.35
N ALA A 7 -4.57 8.97 -1.46
CA ALA A 7 -6.03 8.95 -1.46
C ALA A 7 -6.66 7.86 -0.58
N PHE A 8 -5.95 6.75 -0.36
CA PHE A 8 -6.40 5.59 0.40
C PHE A 8 -6.03 5.65 1.89
N HIS A 9 -5.20 6.60 2.34
CA HIS A 9 -4.71 6.64 3.72
C HIS A 9 -5.81 6.67 4.79
N PRO A 10 -7.01 7.26 4.59
CA PRO A 10 -8.06 7.24 5.61
C PRO A 10 -8.64 5.85 5.87
N ARG A 11 -8.38 4.88 4.98
CA ARG A 11 -8.92 3.51 5.03
C ARG A 11 -7.82 2.45 5.06
N CYS A 12 -6.60 2.81 4.73
CA CYS A 12 -5.46 1.91 4.69
C CYS A 12 -4.98 1.57 6.10
N ARG A 13 -5.08 0.29 6.48
CA ARG A 13 -4.62 -0.20 7.79
C ARG A 13 -3.10 -0.05 8.02
N TRP A 14 -2.33 0.13 6.96
CA TRP A 14 -0.87 0.28 7.01
C TRP A 14 -0.40 1.73 6.78
N ALA A 15 -1.30 2.72 6.80
CA ALA A 15 -0.91 4.12 6.56
C ALA A 15 0.11 4.68 7.58
N GLY A 16 0.20 4.09 8.77
CA GLY A 16 1.11 4.53 9.83
C GLY A 16 2.51 3.92 9.78
N VAL A 17 2.76 2.90 8.94
CA VAL A 17 4.06 2.16 8.97
C VAL A 17 5.12 2.76 8.04
N ASN A 18 4.87 3.94 7.47
CA ASN A 18 5.74 4.61 6.52
C ASN A 18 6.17 6.02 6.93
N GLY A 19 6.12 6.34 8.23
CA GLY A 19 6.56 7.65 8.74
C GLY A 19 5.73 8.81 8.21
N ASP A 20 4.40 8.69 8.30
CA ASP A 20 3.39 9.69 7.85
C ASP A 20 3.32 10.01 6.37
N ARG A 21 4.18 9.42 5.52
CA ARG A 21 4.18 9.66 4.06
C ARG A 21 2.83 9.41 3.41
N SER A 22 2.03 8.46 3.90
CA SER A 22 0.67 8.26 3.42
C SER A 22 -0.26 9.46 3.60
N ARG A 23 -0.01 10.34 4.58
CA ARG A 23 -0.83 11.53 4.88
C ARG A 23 -0.31 12.80 4.21
N THR A 24 0.98 12.84 3.88
CA THR A 24 1.68 14.03 3.38
C THR A 24 2.05 13.96 1.90
N GLU A 25 2.28 12.76 1.36
CA GLU A 25 2.81 12.56 0.02
C GLU A 25 1.90 11.69 -0.84
N VAL A 26 1.72 12.09 -2.10
CA VAL A 26 1.06 11.25 -3.12
C VAL A 26 2.07 10.19 -3.56
N PRO A 27 1.77 8.88 -3.47
CA PRO A 27 2.71 7.85 -3.89
C PRO A 27 2.86 7.84 -5.41
N GLU A 28 4.09 7.65 -5.88
CA GLU A 28 4.39 7.48 -7.30
C GLU A 28 3.95 6.11 -7.80
N LEU A 29 3.51 6.06 -9.07
CA LEU A 29 3.19 4.82 -9.75
C LEU A 29 4.48 4.11 -10.18
N ARG A 30 4.69 2.89 -9.70
CA ARG A 30 5.91 2.09 -9.94
C ARG A 30 5.58 0.61 -10.13
N GLU A 31 6.54 -0.16 -10.61
CA GLU A 31 6.38 -1.61 -10.71
C GLU A 31 6.20 -2.28 -9.34
N ALA A 32 5.32 -3.27 -9.29
CA ALA A 32 4.92 -3.94 -8.07
C ALA A 32 5.77 -5.18 -7.74
N GLY A 33 6.82 -5.46 -8.51
CA GLY A 33 7.69 -6.63 -8.39
C GLY A 33 7.57 -7.63 -9.55
N VAL A 34 6.51 -7.52 -10.36
CA VAL A 34 6.30 -8.30 -11.59
C VAL A 34 6.09 -7.34 -12.77
N PRO A 35 6.71 -7.57 -13.94
CA PRO A 35 6.52 -6.73 -15.12
C PRO A 35 5.04 -6.57 -15.49
N GLY A 36 4.63 -5.33 -15.77
CA GLY A 36 3.25 -4.99 -16.14
C GLY A 36 2.28 -4.83 -14.96
N HIS A 37 2.68 -5.18 -13.72
CA HIS A 37 1.90 -4.86 -12.53
C HIS A 37 2.41 -3.55 -11.92
N LEU A 38 1.57 -2.52 -11.91
CA LEU A 38 1.91 -1.21 -11.34
C LEU A 38 1.16 -0.95 -10.02
N VAL A 39 1.80 -0.20 -9.13
CA VAL A 39 1.24 0.19 -7.83
C VAL A 39 1.68 1.59 -7.46
N ALA A 40 0.78 2.33 -6.82
CA ALA A 40 1.07 3.60 -6.16
C ALA A 40 0.98 3.41 -4.63
N CYS A 41 2.04 2.85 -4.04
CA CYS A 41 2.12 2.56 -2.61
C CYS A 41 3.47 2.99 -2.03
N HIS A 42 3.44 3.63 -0.85
CA HIS A 42 4.65 4.04 -0.12
C HIS A 42 5.43 2.87 0.48
N LEU A 43 4.79 1.72 0.71
CA LEU A 43 5.46 0.55 1.25
C LEU A 43 6.40 -0.08 0.21
N PRO A 44 7.65 -0.42 0.58
CA PRO A 44 8.56 -1.20 -0.25
C PRO A 44 7.92 -2.50 -0.75
N ALA A 45 8.42 -3.03 -1.88
CA ALA A 45 7.91 -4.29 -2.44
C ALA A 45 7.99 -5.45 -1.43
N GLY A 46 9.13 -5.61 -0.75
CA GLY A 46 9.31 -6.67 0.25
C GLY A 46 8.32 -6.59 1.43
N ASP A 47 7.99 -5.37 1.89
CA ASP A 47 6.97 -5.21 2.93
C ASP A 47 5.58 -5.59 2.43
N ARG A 48 5.22 -5.19 1.20
CA ARG A 48 3.94 -5.56 0.59
C ARG A 48 3.81 -7.07 0.42
N GLU A 49 4.86 -7.75 -0.02
CA GLU A 49 4.91 -9.21 -0.18
C GLU A 49 4.76 -9.92 1.16
N ARG A 50 5.49 -9.47 2.19
CA ARG A 50 5.39 -10.01 3.55
C ARG A 50 3.98 -9.84 4.12
N ILE A 51 3.42 -8.63 4.05
CA ILE A 51 2.06 -8.33 4.50
C ILE A 51 1.03 -9.21 3.76
N TYR A 52 1.16 -9.36 2.44
CA TYR A 52 0.24 -10.19 1.68
C TYR A 52 0.29 -11.65 2.14
N ARG A 53 1.50 -12.21 2.25
CA ARG A 53 1.73 -13.59 2.69
C ARG A 53 1.20 -13.85 4.10
N ASP A 54 1.55 -12.99 5.03
CA ASP A 54 1.37 -13.24 6.46
C ASP A 54 -0.02 -12.83 6.92
N GLU A 55 -0.58 -11.74 6.37
CA GLU A 55 -1.78 -11.13 6.91
C GLU A 55 -2.98 -11.19 5.98
N VAL A 56 -2.80 -11.25 4.66
CA VAL A 56 -3.91 -11.20 3.68
C VAL A 56 -4.29 -12.58 3.19
N ALA A 57 -3.31 -13.41 2.83
CA ALA A 57 -3.56 -14.78 2.36
C ALA A 57 -4.16 -15.67 3.45
N GLN A 58 -3.84 -15.41 4.72
CA GLN A 58 -4.31 -16.22 5.85
C GLN A 58 -5.74 -15.90 6.30
N VAL A 59 -6.17 -14.64 6.21
CA VAL A 59 -7.52 -14.22 6.64
C VAL A 59 -8.60 -14.44 5.59
N GLY A 60 -8.23 -14.79 4.36
CA GLY A 60 -9.15 -15.04 3.26
C GLY A 60 -9.87 -13.76 2.81
N VAL A 61 -9.52 -13.22 1.65
CA VAL A 61 -10.37 -12.21 1.00
C VAL A 61 -11.62 -12.96 0.56
N ALA A 62 -12.78 -12.63 1.14
CA ALA A 62 -14.06 -13.19 0.72
C ALA A 62 -14.13 -13.09 -0.82
N ARG A 63 -14.32 -14.26 -1.44
CA ARG A 63 -14.41 -14.41 -2.90
C ARG A 63 -15.64 -13.68 -3.42
#